data_AF-A0A2A2LWY4-F1
#
_entry.id   AF-A0A2A2LWY4-F1
#
_cell.length_a   1.000
_cell.length_b   1.000
_cell.length_c   1.000
_cell.angle_alpha   90.00
_cell.angle_beta   90.00
_cell.angle_gamma   90.00
#
_symmetry.space_group_name_H-M   'P 1'
#
loop_
_entity.id
_entity.type
_entity.pdbx_description
1 polymer ?
#
loop_
_entity_poly.entity_id
_entity_poly.type
_entity_poly.pdbx_seq_one_letter_code
_entity_poly.pdbx_strand_id
1 'polypeptide(L)'
;MASIDEDIYSKLDPFLIRKWTHAFYVFFDLNRSGALDWQDFEDLIEVIGEARGNRSDIFLTAKLCLPDIWHKLCEANGKSTDDQLAVSEWHSMWAKALEENSELGWQKCYLDYIFKLLDASGDKLVDQAEYVQVLGFFGVSEENALKCFDKFGTSVSLTC
;
A
#
# COMPACT_ATOMS: atom_id res chain seq x y z
N MET A 1 29.12 11.12 -1.85
CA MET A 1 27.64 11.08 -1.81
C MET A 1 27.19 9.96 -0.87
N ALA A 2 27.59 10.00 0.40
CA ALA A 2 27.23 8.98 1.41
C ALA A 2 26.62 9.61 2.68
N SER A 3 26.20 10.88 2.62
CA SER A 3 25.97 11.68 3.84
C SER A 3 24.50 11.92 4.20
N ILE A 4 23.56 11.64 3.31
CA ILE A 4 22.13 11.94 3.54
C ILE A 4 21.41 10.65 3.97
N ASP A 5 21.65 9.55 3.26
CA ASP A 5 21.01 8.26 3.57
C ASP A 5 21.43 7.72 4.95
N GLU A 6 22.72 7.72 5.29
CA GLU A 6 23.20 7.26 6.61
C GLU A 6 22.64 8.09 7.78
N ASP A 7 22.48 9.41 7.60
CA ASP A 7 21.99 10.29 8.66
C ASP A 7 20.49 10.07 8.94
N ILE A 8 19.68 9.87 7.89
CA ILE A 8 18.25 9.55 8.01
C ILE A 8 18.06 8.21 8.74
N TYR A 9 18.77 7.15 8.32
CA TYR A 9 18.63 5.84 8.96
C TYR A 9 19.14 5.80 10.41
N SER A 10 20.09 6.66 10.79
CA SER A 10 20.60 6.72 12.17
C SER A 10 19.59 7.28 13.18
N LYS A 11 18.66 8.11 12.72
CA LYS A 11 17.67 8.82 13.57
C LYS A 11 16.31 8.15 13.61
N LEU A 12 16.03 7.24 12.67
CA LEU A 12 14.74 6.57 12.54
C LEU A 12 14.71 5.27 13.35
N ASP A 13 13.56 5.02 13.97
CA ASP A 13 13.31 3.76 14.67
C ASP A 13 13.42 2.57 13.68
N PRO A 14 14.31 1.59 13.93
CA PRO A 14 14.45 0.40 13.09
C PRO A 14 13.15 -0.39 12.90
N PHE A 15 12.19 -0.28 13.83
CA PHE A 15 10.86 -0.85 13.67
C PHE A 15 10.04 -0.14 12.58
N LEU A 16 10.11 1.19 12.50
CA LEU A 16 9.41 1.96 11.45
C LEU A 16 9.97 1.65 10.07
N ILE A 17 11.29 1.62 9.93
CA ILE A 17 11.96 1.26 8.68
C ILE A 17 11.47 -0.12 8.20
N ARG A 18 11.52 -1.14 9.08
CA ARG A 18 11.04 -2.49 8.75
C ARG A 18 9.58 -2.52 8.29
N LYS A 19 8.69 -1.74 8.91
CA LYS A 19 7.28 -1.64 8.48
C LYS A 19 7.15 -1.00 7.10
N TRP A 20 7.83 0.11 6.84
CA TRP A 20 7.77 0.80 5.56
C TRP A 20 8.38 -0.03 4.43
N THR A 21 9.50 -0.72 4.70
CA THR A 21 10.11 -1.67 3.77
C THR A 21 9.18 -2.83 3.48
N HIS A 22 8.54 -3.41 4.50
CA HIS A 22 7.58 -4.49 4.31
C HIS A 22 6.39 -4.04 3.46
N ALA A 23 5.87 -2.84 3.71
CA ALA A 23 4.78 -2.30 2.92
C ALA A 23 5.17 -2.14 1.45
N PHE A 24 6.34 -1.59 1.18
CA PHE A 24 6.90 -1.42 -0.16
C PHE A 24 6.93 -2.76 -0.93
N TYR A 25 7.61 -3.77 -0.37
CA TYR A 25 7.83 -5.03 -1.08
C TYR A 25 6.62 -5.96 -1.16
N VAL A 26 5.66 -5.82 -0.26
CA VAL A 26 4.48 -6.71 -0.23
C VAL A 26 3.29 -6.09 -0.97
N PHE A 27 3.07 -4.79 -0.83
CA PHE A 27 1.84 -4.16 -1.32
C PHE A 27 2.04 -3.27 -2.55
N PHE A 28 3.26 -2.84 -2.85
CA PHE A 28 3.51 -1.90 -3.94
C PHE A 28 4.41 -2.48 -5.04
N ASP A 29 5.56 -3.10 -4.70
CA ASP A 29 6.49 -3.69 -5.68
C ASP A 29 6.02 -5.10 -6.10
N LEU A 30 4.95 -5.15 -6.89
CA LEU A 30 4.28 -6.41 -7.28
C LEU A 30 5.16 -7.24 -8.22
N ASN A 31 5.91 -6.58 -9.10
CA ASN A 31 6.82 -7.25 -10.02
C ASN A 31 8.16 -7.66 -9.37
N ARG A 32 8.40 -7.24 -8.11
CA ARG A 32 9.61 -7.51 -7.32
C ARG A 32 10.88 -7.02 -7.98
N SER A 33 10.81 -5.92 -8.71
CA SER A 33 11.96 -5.30 -9.37
C SER A 33 12.92 -4.63 -8.38
N GLY A 34 12.44 -4.31 -7.18
CA GLY A 34 13.19 -3.54 -6.18
C GLY A 34 12.98 -2.02 -6.27
N ALA A 35 12.14 -1.57 -7.18
CA ALA A 35 11.71 -0.18 -7.35
C ALA A 35 10.22 -0.15 -7.69
N LEU A 36 9.53 0.96 -7.40
CA LEU A 36 8.15 1.14 -7.86
C LEU A 36 8.15 1.89 -9.18
N ASP A 37 7.35 1.42 -10.12
CA ASP A 37 7.00 2.17 -11.31
C ASP A 37 5.52 1.97 -11.68
N TRP A 38 5.11 2.56 -12.81
CA TRP A 38 3.73 2.47 -13.25
C TRP A 38 3.28 1.02 -13.53
N GLN A 39 4.20 0.13 -13.92
CA GLN A 39 3.88 -1.26 -14.23
C GLN A 39 3.32 -1.99 -13.00
N ASP A 40 3.81 -1.69 -11.79
CA ASP A 40 3.27 -2.28 -10.56
C ASP A 40 1.78 -1.96 -10.35
N PHE A 41 1.37 -0.74 -10.71
CA PHE A 41 -0.02 -0.32 -10.62
C PHE A 41 -0.87 -0.93 -11.73
N GLU A 42 -0.31 -1.11 -12.93
CA GLU A 42 -0.97 -1.83 -14.02
C GLU A 42 -1.20 -3.30 -13.68
N ASP A 43 -0.19 -3.97 -13.12
CA ASP A 43 -0.26 -5.36 -12.66
C ASP A 43 -1.38 -5.52 -11.61
N LEU A 44 -1.50 -4.57 -10.67
CA LEU A 44 -2.59 -4.57 -9.69
C LEU A 44 -3.97 -4.44 -10.35
N ILE A 45 -4.11 -3.54 -11.34
CA ILE A 45 -5.37 -3.36 -12.09
C ILE A 45 -5.73 -4.65 -12.82
N GLU A 46 -4.76 -5.34 -13.42
CA GLU A 46 -4.97 -6.60 -14.13
C GLU A 46 -5.43 -7.70 -13.17
N VAL A 47 -4.72 -7.90 -12.04
CA VAL A 47 -5.10 -8.90 -11.02
C VAL A 47 -6.52 -8.66 -10.50
N ILE A 48 -6.90 -7.40 -10.27
CA ILE A 48 -8.27 -7.04 -9.85
C ILE A 48 -9.28 -7.34 -10.97
N GLY A 49 -8.92 -7.05 -12.22
CA GLY A 49 -9.74 -7.35 -13.39
C GLY A 49 -10.01 -8.85 -13.55
N GLU A 50 -8.99 -9.68 -13.33
CA GLU A 50 -9.10 -11.14 -13.35
C GLU A 50 -9.96 -11.66 -12.19
N ALA A 51 -9.78 -11.12 -10.98
CA ALA A 51 -10.47 -11.60 -9.79
C ALA A 51 -11.92 -11.11 -9.65
N ARG A 52 -12.22 -9.88 -10.06
CA ARG A 52 -13.54 -9.22 -9.88
C ARG A 52 -14.29 -9.00 -11.19
N GLY A 53 -13.62 -9.17 -12.33
CA GLY A 53 -14.15 -8.93 -13.66
C GLY A 53 -13.90 -7.50 -14.16
N ASN A 54 -13.53 -7.39 -15.44
CA ASN A 54 -13.17 -6.15 -16.16
C ASN A 54 -14.31 -5.12 -16.35
N ARG A 55 -15.48 -5.38 -15.76
CA ARG A 55 -16.65 -4.48 -15.78
C ARG A 55 -17.19 -4.20 -14.38
N SER A 56 -16.52 -4.70 -13.34
CA SER A 56 -16.90 -4.42 -11.95
C SER A 56 -16.64 -2.96 -11.60
N ASP A 57 -17.45 -2.41 -10.69
CA ASP A 57 -17.27 -1.04 -10.19
C ASP A 57 -15.91 -0.87 -9.51
N ILE A 58 -15.40 -1.91 -8.84
CA ILE A 58 -14.08 -1.94 -8.22
C ILE A 58 -12.98 -1.80 -9.28
N PHE A 59 -13.05 -2.58 -10.37
CA PHE A 59 -12.07 -2.49 -11.46
C PHE A 59 -12.09 -1.12 -12.15
N LEU A 60 -13.28 -0.57 -12.41
CA LEU A 60 -13.42 0.76 -13.01
C LEU A 60 -12.87 1.86 -12.07
N THR A 61 -13.12 1.72 -10.76
CA THR A 61 -12.55 2.61 -9.74
C THR A 61 -11.02 2.50 -9.70
N ALA A 62 -10.47 1.29 -9.75
CA ALA A 62 -9.03 1.05 -9.80
C ALA A 62 -8.38 1.78 -10.98
N LYS A 63 -8.95 1.65 -12.19
CA LYS A 63 -8.48 2.33 -13.40
C LYS A 63 -8.51 3.86 -13.32
N LEU A 64 -9.38 4.44 -12.48
CA LEU A 64 -9.48 5.88 -12.31
C LEU A 64 -8.59 6.39 -11.17
N CYS A 65 -8.51 5.65 -10.06
CA CYS A 65 -7.85 6.11 -8.84
C CYS A 65 -6.35 5.79 -8.79
N LEU A 66 -5.94 4.61 -9.25
CA LEU A 66 -4.53 4.20 -9.19
C LEU A 66 -3.58 5.10 -10.00
N PRO A 67 -3.96 5.61 -11.20
CA PRO A 67 -3.15 6.63 -11.88
C PRO A 67 -2.97 7.90 -11.04
N ASP A 68 -4.02 8.41 -10.40
CA ASP A 68 -3.92 9.62 -9.56
C ASP A 68 -3.04 9.39 -8.32
N ILE A 69 -3.12 8.19 -7.72
CA ILE A 69 -2.22 7.80 -6.62
C ILE A 69 -0.76 7.77 -7.08
N TRP A 70 -0.46 7.17 -8.24
CA TRP A 70 0.90 7.14 -8.80
C TRP A 70 1.43 8.55 -9.08
N HIS A 71 0.63 9.42 -9.72
CA HIS A 71 1.01 10.81 -9.96
C HIS A 71 1.36 11.55 -8.67
N LYS A 72 0.52 11.43 -7.63
CA LYS A 72 0.77 12.08 -6.34
C LYS A 72 1.99 11.51 -5.60
N LEU A 73 2.24 10.21 -5.74
CA LEU A 73 3.43 9.56 -5.20
C LEU A 73 4.70 10.10 -5.89
N CYS A 74 4.68 10.24 -7.21
CA CYS A 74 5.77 10.85 -7.97
C CYS A 74 5.99 12.31 -7.57
N GLU A 75 4.92 13.11 -7.47
CA GLU A 75 4.97 14.52 -7.05
C GLU A 75 5.60 14.66 -5.65
N ALA A 76 5.21 13.81 -4.70
CA ALA A 76 5.75 13.82 -3.34
C ALA A 76 7.26 13.53 -3.29
N ASN A 77 7.81 12.86 -4.31
CA ASN A 77 9.23 12.54 -4.43
C ASN A 77 9.95 13.40 -5.48
N GLY A 78 9.27 14.39 -6.08
CA GLY A 78 9.84 15.25 -7.11
C GLY A 78 10.18 14.51 -8.41
N LYS A 79 9.43 13.45 -8.76
CA LYS A 79 9.65 12.59 -9.93
C LYS A 79 8.59 12.79 -11.01
N SER A 80 8.93 12.36 -12.22
CA SER A 80 7.98 12.13 -13.32
C SER A 80 7.29 10.76 -13.15
N THR A 81 6.17 10.56 -13.83
CA THR A 81 5.47 9.26 -13.87
C THR A 81 6.22 8.15 -14.60
N ASP A 82 7.23 8.52 -15.40
CA ASP A 82 8.09 7.59 -16.12
C ASP A 82 9.32 7.17 -15.30
N ASP A 83 9.53 7.81 -14.14
CA ASP A 83 10.65 7.49 -13.26
C ASP A 83 10.29 6.34 -12.32
N GLN A 84 11.31 5.62 -11.88
CA GLN A 84 11.16 4.61 -10.83
C GLN A 84 11.42 5.22 -9.45
N LEU A 85 10.70 4.76 -8.42
CA LEU A 85 10.89 5.13 -7.03
C LEU A 85 11.65 4.03 -6.29
N ALA A 86 12.86 4.33 -5.82
CA ALA A 86 13.64 3.40 -5.01
C ALA A 86 13.14 3.32 -3.57
N VAL A 87 13.43 2.20 -2.89
CA VAL A 87 13.06 2.00 -1.49
C VAL A 87 13.66 3.04 -0.53
N SER A 88 14.84 3.60 -0.85
CA SER A 88 15.47 4.67 -0.06
C SER A 88 14.70 5.99 -0.16
N GLU A 89 14.16 6.30 -1.34
CA GLU A 89 13.33 7.49 -1.58
C GLU A 89 11.98 7.34 -0.87
N TRP A 90 11.39 6.13 -0.93
CA TRP A 90 10.23 5.77 -0.13
C TRP A 90 10.45 5.99 1.38
N HIS A 91 11.56 5.50 1.93
CA HIS A 91 11.88 5.73 3.35
C HIS A 91 12.07 7.23 3.66
N SER A 92 12.74 7.96 2.78
CA SER A 92 12.98 9.40 2.96
C SER A 92 11.68 10.20 2.96
N MET A 93 10.74 9.86 2.08
CA MET A 93 9.40 10.45 2.05
C MET A 93 8.65 10.22 3.37
N TRP A 94 8.63 8.98 3.88
CA TRP A 94 7.98 8.66 5.15
C TRP A 94 8.65 9.32 6.35
N ALA A 95 9.98 9.38 6.36
CA ALA A 95 10.76 10.04 7.39
C ALA A 95 10.44 11.54 7.46
N LYS A 96 10.42 12.20 6.30
CA LYS A 96 10.07 13.62 6.19
C LYS A 96 8.64 13.89 6.66
N ALA A 97 7.68 13.07 6.23
CA ALA A 97 6.28 13.20 6.68
C ALA A 97 6.14 13.05 8.20
N LEU A 98 6.90 12.15 8.81
CA LEU A 98 6.92 11.96 10.26
C LEU A 98 7.54 13.15 10.99
N GLU A 99 8.65 13.70 10.49
CA GLU A 99 9.32 14.88 11.08
C GLU A 99 8.47 16.14 10.98
N GLU A 100 7.83 16.36 9.84
CA GLU A 100 6.96 17.52 9.57
C GLU A 100 5.55 17.36 10.17
N ASN A 101 5.21 16.17 10.70
CA ASN A 101 3.86 15.79 11.11
C ASN A 101 2.83 16.11 10.01
N SER A 102 3.17 15.76 8.77
CA SER A 102 2.39 16.06 7.57
C SER A 102 1.75 14.80 6.97
N GLU A 103 0.56 14.95 6.39
CA GLU A 103 -0.09 13.87 5.66
C GLU A 103 0.42 13.81 4.22
N LEU A 104 0.73 12.61 3.74
CA LEU A 104 1.05 12.39 2.33
C LEU A 104 -0.25 12.33 1.53
N GLY A 105 -0.43 13.23 0.57
CA GLY A 105 -1.67 13.34 -0.21
C GLY A 105 -2.07 12.04 -0.92
N TRP A 106 -1.09 11.29 -1.43
CA TRP A 106 -1.32 9.98 -2.06
C TRP A 106 -1.81 8.93 -1.06
N GLN A 107 -1.37 9.00 0.21
CA GLN A 107 -1.70 8.00 1.24
C GLN A 107 -3.19 7.97 1.52
N LYS A 108 -3.83 9.13 1.63
CA LYS A 108 -5.27 9.21 1.88
C LYS A 108 -6.09 8.63 0.72
N CYS A 109 -5.74 9.01 -0.51
CA CYS A 109 -6.35 8.45 -1.72
C CYS A 109 -6.17 6.94 -1.79
N TYR A 110 -4.98 6.44 -1.44
CA TYR A 110 -4.69 5.02 -1.40
C TYR A 110 -5.49 4.29 -0.33
N LEU A 111 -5.62 4.85 0.88
CA LEU A 111 -6.41 4.25 1.97
C LEU A 111 -7.89 4.15 1.62
N ASP A 112 -8.48 5.21 1.07
CA ASP A 112 -9.88 5.22 0.63
C ASP A 112 -10.13 4.17 -0.46
N TYR A 113 -9.15 3.98 -1.35
CA TYR A 113 -9.21 2.97 -2.40
C TYR A 113 -9.05 1.55 -1.86
N ILE A 114 -8.03 1.26 -1.05
CA ILE A 114 -7.79 -0.07 -0.49
C ILE A 114 -8.95 -0.52 0.40
N PHE A 115 -9.58 0.40 1.14
CA PHE A 115 -10.77 0.06 1.90
C PHE A 115 -11.91 -0.40 1.01
N LYS A 116 -12.18 0.29 -0.10
CA LYS A 116 -13.19 -0.14 -1.09
C LYS A 116 -12.83 -1.44 -1.81
N LEU A 117 -11.54 -1.70 -2.00
CA LEU A 117 -11.08 -2.96 -2.58
C LEU A 117 -11.34 -4.13 -1.64
N LEU A 118 -11.12 -3.91 -0.34
CA LEU A 118 -11.40 -4.85 0.75
C LEU A 118 -12.91 -5.09 0.92
N ASP A 119 -13.70 -4.03 1.09
CA ASP A 119 -15.17 -4.07 1.27
C ASP A 119 -15.87 -4.38 -0.07
N ALA A 120 -15.83 -5.63 -0.48
CA ALA A 120 -16.44 -6.10 -1.72
C ALA A 120 -17.97 -6.17 -1.62
N SER A 121 -18.51 -6.36 -0.41
CA SER A 121 -19.94 -6.41 -0.13
C SER A 121 -20.60 -5.01 -0.14
N GLY A 122 -19.83 -3.96 0.13
CA GLY A 122 -20.28 -2.58 0.23
C GLY A 122 -21.00 -2.26 1.56
N ASP A 123 -20.83 -3.10 2.58
CA ASP A 123 -21.49 -2.95 3.88
C ASP A 123 -20.73 -2.02 4.84
N LYS A 124 -19.59 -1.47 4.39
CA LYS A 124 -18.66 -0.61 5.14
C LYS A 124 -17.92 -1.32 6.25
N LEU A 125 -17.92 -2.65 6.25
CA LEU A 125 -17.08 -3.50 7.07
C LEU A 125 -16.21 -4.34 6.14
N VAL A 126 -15.15 -4.91 6.70
CA VAL A 126 -14.30 -5.86 5.98
C VAL A 126 -14.36 -7.16 6.76
N ASP A 127 -15.00 -8.15 6.17
CA ASP A 127 -15.06 -9.48 6.76
C ASP A 127 -13.77 -10.27 6.50
N GLN A 128 -13.66 -11.44 7.14
CA GLN A 128 -12.47 -12.29 7.03
C GLN A 128 -12.25 -12.81 5.61
N ALA A 129 -13.31 -13.15 4.88
CA ALA A 129 -13.21 -13.69 3.53
C ALA A 129 -12.76 -12.61 2.54
N GLU A 130 -13.32 -11.40 2.68
CA GLU A 130 -12.93 -10.20 1.95
C GLU A 130 -11.46 -9.84 2.18
N TYR A 131 -11.02 -9.83 3.44
CA TYR A 131 -9.64 -9.55 3.81
C TYR A 131 -8.67 -10.56 3.20
N VAL A 132 -8.95 -11.86 3.36
CA VAL A 132 -8.12 -12.95 2.84
C VAL A 132 -8.02 -12.89 1.32
N GLN A 133 -9.15 -12.66 0.64
CA GLN A 133 -9.19 -12.59 -0.82
C GLN A 133 -8.29 -11.47 -1.37
N VAL A 134 -8.39 -10.26 -0.81
CA VAL A 134 -7.59 -9.12 -1.28
C VAL A 134 -6.13 -9.28 -0.93
N LEU A 135 -5.80 -9.81 0.26
CA LEU A 135 -4.41 -10.13 0.60
C LEU A 135 -3.79 -11.17 -0.35
N GLY A 136 -4.62 -12.04 -0.93
CA GLY A 136 -4.21 -12.94 -2.01
C GLY A 136 -3.71 -12.21 -3.27
N PHE A 137 -4.24 -11.04 -3.60
CA PHE A 137 -3.77 -10.23 -4.75
C PHE A 137 -2.31 -9.78 -4.56
N PHE A 138 -1.90 -9.60 -3.30
CA PHE A 138 -0.55 -9.23 -2.91
C PHE A 138 0.36 -10.44 -2.62
N GLY A 139 -0.10 -11.66 -2.97
CA GLY A 139 0.65 -12.90 -2.76
C GLY A 139 0.79 -13.32 -1.29
N VAL A 140 0.01 -12.75 -0.38
CA VAL A 140 -0.02 -13.19 1.02
C VAL A 140 -0.82 -14.49 1.11
N SER A 141 -0.22 -15.53 1.68
CA SER A 141 -0.90 -16.82 1.87
C SER A 141 -2.13 -16.68 2.77
N GLU A 142 -3.18 -17.44 2.48
CA GLU A 142 -4.39 -17.53 3.30
C GLU A 142 -4.10 -17.74 4.79
N GLU A 143 -3.20 -18.67 5.16
CA GLU A 143 -2.83 -18.92 6.55
C GLU A 143 -2.33 -17.66 7.28
N ASN A 144 -1.46 -16.88 6.63
CA ASN A 144 -0.93 -15.64 7.19
C ASN A 144 -2.00 -14.54 7.23
N ALA A 145 -2.85 -14.45 6.20
CA ALA A 145 -3.96 -13.51 6.18
C ALA A 145 -4.95 -13.77 7.32
N LEU A 146 -5.32 -15.03 7.57
CA LEU A 146 -6.18 -15.43 8.68
C LEU A 146 -5.57 -15.06 10.04
N LYS A 147 -4.29 -15.42 10.27
CA LYS A 147 -3.57 -15.06 11.51
C LYS A 147 -3.48 -13.54 11.73
N CYS A 148 -3.37 -12.77 10.64
CA CYS A 148 -3.41 -11.31 10.72
C CYS A 148 -4.81 -10.81 11.09
N PHE A 149 -5.86 -11.32 10.44
CA PHE A 149 -7.26 -10.96 10.71
C PHE A 149 -7.64 -11.18 12.18
N ASP A 150 -7.23 -12.33 12.75
CA ASP A 150 -7.51 -12.67 14.14
C ASP A 150 -7.00 -11.63 15.14
N LYS A 151 -5.88 -10.95 14.83
CA LYS A 151 -5.32 -9.87 15.67
C LYS A 151 -6.15 -8.59 15.62
N PHE A 152 -6.86 -8.33 14.53
CA PHE A 152 -7.79 -7.19 14.43
C PHE A 152 -9.10 -7.50 15.14
N GLY A 153 -9.60 -8.74 15.02
CA GLY A 153 -10.86 -9.18 15.64
C GLY A 153 -10.80 -9.34 17.16
N THR A 154 -9.62 -9.35 17.79
CA THR A 154 -9.49 -9.59 19.24
C THR A 154 -9.75 -8.37 20.13
N SER A 155 -9.99 -7.17 19.58
CA SER A 155 -10.25 -5.98 20.39
C SER A 155 -11.73 -5.83 20.81
N VAL A 156 -12.38 -6.90 21.27
CA VAL A 156 -13.58 -6.79 22.14
C VAL A 156 -13.53 -7.90 23.21
N SER A 157 -12.77 -7.61 24.26
CA SER A 157 -13.13 -8.04 25.62
C SER A 157 -12.85 -6.87 26.56
N LEU A 158 -13.59 -5.79 26.35
CA LEU A 158 -13.98 -4.93 27.46
C LEU A 158 -15.20 -5.60 28.11
N THR A 159 -14.94 -6.62 28.92
CA THR A 159 -15.93 -7.10 29.88
C THR A 159 -16.21 -5.99 30.89
N CYS A 160 -17.50 -5.67 31.03
CA CYS A 160 -18.11 -4.79 32.01
C CYS A 160 -17.64 -5.03 33.44
#